data_AF-A0A9C8C4I1-F1
#
_entry.id   AF-A0A9C8C4I1-F1
#
_cell.length_a   1.000
_cell.length_b   1.000
_cell.length_c   1.000
_cell.angle_alpha   90.00
_cell.angle_beta   90.00
_cell.angle_gamma   90.00
#
_symmetry.space_group_name_H-M   'P 1'
#
loop_
_entity.id
_entity.type
_entity.pdbx_description
1 polymer ?
#
loop_
_entity_poly.entity_id
_entity_poly.type
_entity_poly.pdbx_seq_one_letter_code
_entity_poly.pdbx_strand_id
1 'polypeptide(L)'
;MDIQQKYSGASRIDPQPWFKPTTWEPWEEDRASWMVDNKYRRKIISALAAGPKKIDELEKVCEILKPFFSTEGEVKIEISRDALANHLYILAEGGLVLKNNDYYELNLPFLPKKDLDSLDDFVEKLAVALVNKLSEERSNILEALNSSSLNRILDPLLEKVVELALKKMGQEGEYELGQYRRWVEEIDMDTFRDWASGIKI
;
A
#
# COMPACT_ATOMS: atom_id res chain seq x y z
N MET A 1 8.06 -33.22 11.44
CA MET A 1 7.33 -32.79 10.24
C MET A 1 8.28 -31.90 9.48
N ASP A 2 8.65 -32.31 8.27
CA ASP A 2 9.78 -31.77 7.51
C ASP A 2 9.40 -30.42 6.87
N ILE A 3 10.24 -29.39 7.03
CA ILE A 3 9.98 -28.00 6.60
C ILE A 3 9.68 -27.91 5.09
N GLN A 4 10.13 -28.89 4.32
CA GLN A 4 9.94 -28.97 2.87
C GLN A 4 8.49 -29.25 2.43
N GLN A 5 7.61 -29.74 3.31
CA GLN A 5 6.20 -30.02 2.94
C GLN A 5 5.26 -28.82 3.09
N LYS A 6 5.71 -27.70 3.67
CA LYS A 6 4.88 -26.48 3.78
C LYS A 6 4.87 -25.63 2.51
N TYR A 7 5.73 -25.92 1.54
CA TYR A 7 6.00 -25.06 0.37
C TYR A 7 5.79 -25.74 -0.99
N SER A 8 5.13 -26.90 -1.06
CA SER A 8 4.78 -27.56 -2.32
C SER A 8 3.57 -26.95 -3.05
N GLY A 9 3.06 -25.81 -2.58
CA GLY A 9 1.92 -25.08 -3.14
C GLY A 9 2.09 -23.55 -3.23
N ALA A 10 3.32 -23.02 -3.17
CA ALA A 10 3.57 -21.58 -3.29
C ALA A 10 3.51 -21.10 -4.76
N SER A 11 2.79 -20.00 -5.03
CA SER A 11 2.75 -19.34 -6.34
C SER A 11 4.15 -18.80 -6.69
N ARG A 12 4.60 -19.05 -7.93
CA ARG A 12 5.93 -18.64 -8.44
C ARG A 12 6.06 -17.13 -8.75
N ILE A 13 5.08 -16.33 -8.36
CA ILE A 13 5.18 -14.86 -8.33
C ILE A 13 5.93 -14.41 -7.04
N ASP A 14 6.20 -15.34 -6.11
CA ASP A 14 6.86 -15.11 -4.82
C ASP A 14 7.67 -16.38 -4.39
N PRO A 15 9.02 -16.40 -4.56
CA PRO A 15 9.87 -16.21 -3.39
C PRO A 15 11.09 -15.31 -3.68
N GLN A 16 11.38 -14.46 -2.72
CA GLN A 16 11.94 -13.13 -2.95
C GLN A 16 13.39 -12.94 -2.43
N PRO A 17 14.13 -11.90 -2.89
CA PRO A 17 15.57 -11.68 -2.66
C PRO A 17 16.03 -11.41 -1.21
N TRP A 18 15.15 -11.49 -0.22
CA TRP A 18 15.38 -11.19 1.21
C TRP A 18 15.60 -12.44 2.09
N PHE A 19 16.13 -13.53 1.54
CA PHE A 19 16.31 -14.79 2.28
C PHE A 19 17.77 -14.94 2.78
N LYS A 20 18.00 -15.06 4.09
CA LYS A 20 19.33 -15.39 4.65
C LYS A 20 19.55 -16.92 4.67
N PRO A 21 20.45 -17.50 3.85
CA PRO A 21 20.56 -18.96 3.70
C PRO A 21 21.08 -19.68 4.95
N THR A 22 21.78 -18.96 5.83
CA THR A 22 22.34 -19.50 7.08
C THR A 22 21.30 -19.61 8.19
N THR A 23 20.19 -18.86 8.13
CA THR A 23 19.21 -18.75 9.23
C THR A 23 17.78 -19.12 8.84
N TRP A 24 17.46 -19.25 7.54
CA TRP A 24 16.12 -19.62 7.05
C TRP A 24 14.99 -18.66 7.45
N GLU A 25 15.31 -17.39 7.68
CA GLU A 25 14.37 -16.32 8.04
C GLU A 25 14.31 -15.23 6.94
N PRO A 26 13.16 -14.54 6.74
CA PRO A 26 13.07 -13.33 5.93
C PRO A 26 13.93 -12.20 6.52
N TRP A 27 14.47 -11.33 5.68
CA TRP A 27 15.31 -10.19 6.08
C TRP A 27 14.48 -9.19 6.90
N GLU A 28 14.60 -9.22 8.23
CA GLU A 28 14.10 -8.24 9.21
C GLU A 28 12.71 -7.62 8.90
N GLU A 29 11.65 -8.43 8.84
CA GLU A 29 10.26 -7.94 8.79
C GLU A 29 9.81 -7.23 10.09
N ASP A 30 10.54 -7.38 11.19
CA ASP A 30 10.11 -6.86 12.51
C ASP A 30 10.51 -5.40 12.81
N ARG A 31 11.13 -4.67 11.88
CA ARG A 31 11.51 -3.27 12.11
C ARG A 31 10.81 -2.35 11.12
N ALA A 32 9.87 -1.55 11.64
CA ALA A 32 9.32 -0.42 10.90
C ALA A 32 10.46 0.35 10.22
N SER A 33 10.36 0.58 8.91
CA SER A 33 11.39 1.28 8.15
C SER A 33 11.80 2.55 8.88
N TRP A 34 13.10 2.79 9.04
CA TRP A 34 13.63 3.97 9.73
C TRP A 34 13.06 5.28 9.16
N MET A 35 12.58 5.27 7.91
CA MET A 35 11.88 6.37 7.26
C MET A 35 10.53 6.69 7.92
N VAL A 36 9.78 5.69 8.37
CA VAL A 36 8.49 5.87 9.07
C VAL A 36 8.59 5.80 10.59
N ASP A 37 9.76 5.46 11.15
CA ASP A 37 9.97 5.43 12.60
C ASP A 37 9.93 6.84 13.24
N ASN A 38 10.27 7.88 12.46
CA ASN A 38 10.19 9.27 12.92
C ASN A 38 8.73 9.79 12.90
N LYS A 39 8.26 10.26 14.05
CA LYS A 39 6.90 10.80 14.24
C LYS A 39 6.53 11.94 13.28
N TYR A 40 7.45 12.85 12.96
CA TYR A 40 7.16 13.99 12.10
C TYR A 40 7.05 13.56 10.64
N ARG A 41 7.88 12.60 10.21
CA ARG A 41 7.72 11.98 8.89
C ARG A 41 6.37 11.28 8.76
N ARG A 42 5.92 10.55 9.79
CA ARG A 42 4.56 9.98 9.81
C ARG A 42 3.48 11.06 9.67
N LYS A 43 3.58 12.17 10.41
CA LYS A 43 2.61 13.27 10.32
C LYS A 43 2.59 13.96 8.96
N ILE A 44 3.75 14.15 8.34
CA ILE A 44 3.86 14.69 6.98
C ILE A 44 3.17 13.75 5.99
N ILE A 45 3.44 12.44 6.09
CA ILE A 45 2.77 11.42 5.28
C ILE A 45 1.25 11.46 5.49
N SER A 46 0.76 11.51 6.73
CA SER A 46 -0.67 11.64 7.04
C SER A 46 -1.28 12.91 6.46
N ALA A 47 -0.55 14.03 6.45
CA ALA A 47 -1.03 15.27 5.84
C ALA A 47 -1.14 15.15 4.31
N LEU A 48 -0.18 14.47 3.68
CA LEU A 48 -0.17 14.20 2.23
C LEU A 48 -1.17 13.12 1.81
N ALA A 49 -1.60 12.26 2.73
CA ALA A 49 -2.65 11.27 2.52
C ALA A 49 -4.01 11.93 2.19
N ALA A 50 -4.23 13.17 2.63
CA ALA A 50 -5.40 13.96 2.27
C ALA A 50 -5.30 14.62 0.88
N GLY A 51 -4.17 14.45 0.19
CA GLY A 51 -3.89 14.99 -1.14
C GLY A 51 -2.62 15.86 -1.19
N PRO A 52 -2.23 16.31 -2.39
CA PRO A 52 -1.02 17.10 -2.60
C PRO A 52 -1.01 18.41 -1.79
N LYS A 53 0.17 18.77 -1.25
CA LYS A 53 0.36 19.96 -0.40
C LYS A 53 1.55 20.80 -0.82
N LYS A 54 1.43 22.12 -0.70
CA LYS A 54 2.59 23.02 -0.78
C LYS A 54 3.43 22.97 0.50
N ILE A 55 4.67 23.42 0.40
CA ILE A 55 5.57 23.50 1.57
C ILE A 55 4.96 24.34 2.72
N ASP A 56 4.34 25.48 2.41
CA ASP A 56 3.70 26.36 3.40
C ASP A 56 2.49 25.71 4.11
N GLU A 57 1.85 24.73 3.46
CA GLU A 57 0.79 23.94 4.10
C GLU A 57 1.37 22.88 5.03
N LEU A 58 2.51 22.29 4.65
CA LEU A 58 3.22 21.29 5.45
C LEU A 58 3.96 21.89 6.65
N GLU A 59 4.36 23.17 6.60
CA GLU A 59 4.91 23.90 7.75
C GLU A 59 3.92 23.98 8.93
N LYS A 60 2.62 23.85 8.67
CA LYS A 60 1.57 23.83 9.69
C LYS A 60 1.47 22.48 10.43
N VAL A 61 2.17 21.44 9.96
CA VAL A 61 2.22 20.15 10.63
C VAL A 61 2.97 20.31 11.95
N CYS A 62 2.26 20.06 13.06
CA CYS A 62 2.80 20.24 14.40
C CYS A 62 2.47 19.06 15.33
N GLU A 63 3.22 18.99 16.43
CA GLU A 63 2.87 18.16 17.57
C GLU A 63 2.00 18.94 18.54
N ILE A 64 0.88 18.34 18.96
CA ILE A 64 0.01 18.93 19.98
C ILE A 64 0.17 18.07 21.22
N LEU A 65 0.91 18.60 22.20
CA LEU A 65 1.08 17.94 23.49
C LEU A 65 0.00 18.44 24.45
N LYS A 66 -0.67 17.49 25.09
CA LYS A 66 -1.59 17.73 26.21
C LYS A 66 -0.88 17.34 27.50
N PRO A 67 -0.47 18.28 28.36
CA PRO A 67 0.20 17.96 29.60
C PRO A 67 -0.75 17.19 30.52
N PHE A 68 -0.32 16.03 31.01
CA PHE A 68 -1.16 15.17 31.86
C PHE A 68 -1.56 15.84 33.19
N PHE A 69 -0.71 16.73 33.70
CA PHE A 69 -0.90 17.42 34.98
C PHE A 69 -1.44 18.85 34.84
N SER A 70 -1.75 19.31 33.63
CA SER A 70 -2.36 20.63 33.42
C SER A 70 -3.78 20.47 32.93
N THR A 71 -4.72 21.19 33.55
CA THR A 71 -6.10 21.30 33.08
C THR A 71 -6.26 22.35 31.98
N GLU A 72 -5.24 23.16 31.73
CA GLU A 72 -5.26 24.22 30.71
C GLU A 72 -4.05 24.13 29.77
N GLY A 73 -4.30 24.40 28.49
CA GLY A 73 -3.29 24.62 27.46
C GLY A 73 -2.92 23.38 26.65
N GLU A 74 -2.99 23.53 25.33
CA GLU A 74 -2.32 22.64 24.37
C GLU A 74 -0.98 23.27 24.00
N VAL A 75 0.12 22.50 24.06
CA VAL A 75 1.43 22.98 23.60
C VAL A 75 1.65 22.51 22.17
N LYS A 76 1.77 23.46 21.26
CA LYS A 76 2.11 23.19 19.85
C LYS A 76 3.62 23.25 19.66
N ILE A 77 4.19 22.15 19.17
CA ILE A 77 5.59 22.10 18.73
C ILE A 77 5.59 22.05 17.21
N GLU A 78 6.04 23.14 16.61
CA GLU A 78 6.15 23.28 15.15
C GLU A 78 7.47 22.67 14.66
N ILE A 79 7.46 22.16 13.43
CA ILE A 79 8.67 21.69 12.76
C ILE A 79 9.34 22.91 12.14
N SER A 80 10.64 23.12 12.40
CA SER A 80 11.36 24.20 11.73
C SER A 80 11.42 23.95 10.23
N ARG A 81 11.47 25.02 9.43
CA ARG A 81 11.53 24.91 7.95
C ARG A 81 12.67 24.04 7.46
N ASP A 82 13.85 24.15 8.08
CA ASP A 82 15.02 23.33 7.74
C ASP A 82 14.81 21.85 8.08
N ALA A 83 14.19 21.55 9.23
CA ALA A 83 13.87 20.18 9.62
C ALA A 83 12.80 19.57 8.70
N LEU A 84 11.79 20.35 8.31
CA LEU A 84 10.78 19.94 7.34
C LEU A 84 11.40 19.63 5.98
N ALA A 85 12.29 20.50 5.48
CA ALA A 85 13.01 20.27 4.23
C ALA A 85 13.83 18.98 4.27
N ASN A 86 14.55 18.71 5.37
CA ASN A 86 15.28 17.46 5.56
C ASN A 86 14.35 16.24 5.61
N HIS A 87 13.20 16.34 6.28
CA HIS A 87 12.22 15.25 6.30
C HIS A 87 11.66 14.96 4.91
N LEU A 88 11.30 16.00 4.15
CA LEU A 88 10.81 15.85 2.79
C LEU A 88 11.88 15.30 1.84
N TYR A 89 13.13 15.71 1.99
CA TYR A 89 14.25 15.14 1.24
C TYR A 89 14.38 13.64 1.50
N ILE A 90 14.41 13.22 2.77
CA ILE A 90 14.49 11.81 3.15
C ILE A 90 13.29 11.01 2.59
N LEU A 91 12.08 11.56 2.69
CA LEU A 91 10.87 10.91 2.19
C LEU A 91 10.85 10.81 0.66
N ALA A 92 11.42 11.78 -0.04
CA ALA A 92 11.52 11.77 -1.50
C ALA A 92 12.59 10.80 -2.00
N GLU A 93 13.78 10.81 -1.39
CA GLU A 93 14.85 9.85 -1.67
C GLU A 93 14.39 8.41 -1.39
N GLY A 94 13.60 8.23 -0.32
CA GLY A 94 12.96 6.96 0.02
C GLY A 94 11.80 6.57 -0.89
N GLY A 95 11.43 7.40 -1.86
CA GLY A 95 10.33 7.10 -2.79
C GLY A 95 8.94 7.10 -2.17
N LEU A 96 8.74 7.65 -0.97
CA LEU A 96 7.43 7.75 -0.32
C LEU A 96 6.68 9.03 -0.74
N VAL A 97 7.42 10.07 -1.08
CA VAL A 97 6.87 11.38 -1.48
C VAL A 97 7.44 11.79 -2.83
N LEU A 98 6.59 12.22 -3.76
CA LEU A 98 7.02 12.89 -4.98
C LEU A 98 7.03 14.40 -4.76
N LYS A 99 8.02 15.06 -5.34
CA LYS A 99 8.05 16.52 -5.46
C LYS A 99 7.74 16.88 -6.90
N ASN A 100 6.54 17.41 -7.12
CA ASN A 100 6.06 17.87 -8.42
C ASN A 100 5.96 19.40 -8.41
N ASN A 101 6.99 20.06 -8.94
CA ASN A 101 7.14 21.52 -8.91
C ASN A 101 7.04 22.09 -7.49
N ASP A 102 5.93 22.77 -7.19
CA ASP A 102 5.64 23.45 -5.92
C ASP A 102 4.86 22.58 -4.92
N TYR A 103 4.51 21.36 -5.30
CA TYR A 103 3.71 20.45 -4.49
C TYR A 103 4.49 19.20 -4.12
N TYR A 104 4.19 18.71 -2.93
CA TYR A 104 4.56 17.39 -2.46
C TYR A 104 3.30 16.54 -2.45
N GLU A 105 3.42 15.29 -2.89
CA GLU A 105 2.35 14.31 -2.83
C GLU A 105 2.92 12.96 -2.46
N LEU A 106 2.08 12.07 -1.93
CA LEU A 106 2.53 10.70 -1.76
C LEU A 106 2.82 10.11 -3.14
N ASN A 107 3.98 9.47 -3.27
CA ASN A 107 4.29 8.68 -4.47
C ASN A 107 3.31 7.50 -4.65
N LEU A 108 2.62 7.15 -3.57
CA LEU A 108 1.66 6.07 -3.52
C LEU A 108 0.25 6.64 -3.38
N PRO A 109 -0.72 6.17 -4.20
CA PRO A 109 -2.10 6.58 -4.04
C PRO A 109 -2.62 6.04 -2.69
N PHE A 110 -2.82 6.93 -1.73
CA PHE A 110 -3.63 6.62 -0.56
C PHE A 110 -5.09 6.84 -0.91
N LEU A 111 -5.89 5.79 -0.80
CA LEU A 111 -7.35 5.85 -0.91
C LEU A 111 -7.94 5.78 0.51
N PRO A 112 -8.38 6.92 1.07
CA PRO A 112 -9.08 6.96 2.34
C PRO A 112 -10.30 6.04 2.30
N LYS A 113 -10.66 5.43 3.42
CA LYS A 113 -11.83 4.54 3.50
C LYS A 113 -13.13 5.21 3.03
N LYS A 114 -13.34 6.47 3.39
CA LYS A 114 -14.48 7.28 2.91
C LYS A 114 -14.58 7.38 1.38
N ASP A 115 -13.43 7.35 0.69
CA ASP A 115 -13.36 7.45 -0.76
C ASP A 115 -13.50 6.06 -1.39
N LEU A 116 -13.08 4.99 -0.70
CA LEU A 116 -13.41 3.61 -1.07
C LEU A 116 -14.93 3.35 -1.04
N ASP A 117 -15.61 3.80 0.02
CA ASP A 117 -17.08 3.66 0.12
C ASP A 117 -17.79 4.40 -1.04
N SER A 118 -17.20 5.50 -1.54
CA SER A 118 -17.73 6.22 -2.71
C SER A 118 -17.50 5.51 -4.05
N LEU A 119 -16.61 4.51 -4.07
CA LEU A 119 -16.32 3.67 -5.23
C LEU A 119 -17.15 2.37 -5.25
N ASP A 120 -17.96 2.10 -4.21
CA ASP A 120 -18.71 0.85 -4.07
C ASP A 120 -19.54 0.53 -5.32
N ASP A 121 -20.29 1.50 -5.84
CA ASP A 121 -21.09 1.33 -7.07
C ASP A 121 -20.24 0.94 -8.29
N PHE A 122 -19.04 1.48 -8.39
CA PHE A 122 -18.11 1.18 -9.50
C PHE A 122 -17.49 -0.21 -9.33
N VAL A 123 -17.04 -0.52 -8.11
CA VAL A 123 -16.48 -1.82 -7.75
C VAL A 123 -17.52 -2.93 -7.94
N GLU A 124 -18.76 -2.70 -7.52
CA GLU A 124 -19.87 -3.64 -7.71
C GLU A 124 -20.14 -3.89 -9.19
N LYS A 125 -20.19 -2.84 -10.03
CA LYS A 125 -20.37 -2.99 -11.49
C LYS A 125 -19.26 -3.83 -12.12
N LEU A 126 -18.01 -3.62 -11.72
CA LEU A 126 -16.88 -4.42 -12.20
C LEU A 126 -16.98 -5.88 -11.74
N ALA A 127 -17.32 -6.11 -10.47
CA ALA A 127 -17.50 -7.44 -9.92
C ALA A 127 -18.62 -8.19 -10.63
N VAL A 128 -19.77 -7.56 -10.85
CA VAL A 128 -20.91 -8.13 -11.58
C VAL A 128 -20.52 -8.45 -13.02
N ALA A 129 -19.82 -7.55 -13.72
CA ALA A 129 -19.36 -7.80 -15.08
C ALA A 129 -18.42 -9.02 -15.16
N LEU A 130 -17.50 -9.16 -14.20
CA LEU A 130 -16.59 -10.31 -14.13
C LEU A 130 -17.35 -11.60 -13.84
N VAL A 131 -18.27 -11.60 -12.88
CA VAL A 131 -19.09 -12.79 -12.53
C VAL A 131 -19.96 -13.22 -13.71
N ASN A 132 -20.57 -12.27 -14.41
CA ASN A 132 -21.35 -12.56 -15.60
C ASN A 132 -20.48 -13.19 -16.68
N LYS A 133 -19.30 -12.61 -16.93
CA LYS A 133 -18.39 -13.13 -17.96
C LYS A 133 -17.86 -14.53 -17.64
N LEU A 134 -17.53 -14.80 -16.38
CA LEU A 134 -17.14 -16.13 -15.92
C LEU A 134 -18.28 -17.15 -16.05
N SER A 135 -19.52 -16.71 -15.83
CA SER A 135 -20.70 -17.56 -15.96
C SER A 135 -21.02 -17.87 -17.42
N GLU A 136 -20.89 -16.89 -18.31
CA GLU A 136 -21.04 -17.04 -19.77
C GLU A 136 -19.99 -18.01 -20.35
N GLU A 137 -18.73 -17.86 -19.97
CA GLU A 137 -17.61 -18.65 -20.50
C GLU A 137 -17.37 -19.95 -19.72
N ARG A 138 -18.26 -20.30 -18.78
CA ARG A 138 -18.04 -21.39 -17.82
C ARG A 138 -17.65 -22.71 -18.51
N SER A 139 -18.38 -23.11 -19.55
CA SER A 139 -18.12 -24.36 -20.26
C SER A 139 -16.74 -24.36 -20.92
N ASN A 140 -16.38 -23.25 -21.58
CA ASN A 140 -15.08 -23.08 -22.24
C ASN A 140 -13.92 -23.10 -21.24
N ILE A 141 -14.09 -22.45 -20.08
CA ILE A 141 -13.10 -22.42 -19.00
C ILE A 141 -12.87 -23.82 -18.43
N LEU A 142 -13.95 -24.56 -18.14
CA LEU A 142 -13.88 -25.90 -17.59
C LEU A 142 -13.22 -26.89 -18.56
N GLU A 143 -13.54 -26.77 -19.85
CA GLU A 143 -12.91 -27.57 -20.91
C GLU A 143 -11.41 -27.23 -21.05
N ALA A 144 -11.07 -25.95 -21.18
CA ALA A 144 -9.69 -25.51 -21.37
C ALA A 144 -8.77 -25.88 -20.19
N LEU A 145 -9.30 -25.86 -18.98
CA LEU A 145 -8.54 -26.17 -17.76
C LEU A 145 -8.71 -27.63 -17.30
N ASN A 146 -9.41 -28.45 -18.08
CA ASN A 146 -9.71 -29.85 -17.76
C ASN A 146 -10.23 -30.03 -16.32
N SER A 147 -11.16 -29.16 -15.92
CA SER A 147 -11.73 -29.14 -14.56
C SER A 147 -13.20 -29.47 -14.60
N SER A 148 -13.65 -30.21 -13.59
CA SER A 148 -15.07 -30.53 -13.40
C SER A 148 -15.83 -29.47 -12.58
N SER A 149 -15.13 -28.49 -12.00
CA SER A 149 -15.75 -27.48 -11.13
C SER A 149 -15.01 -26.16 -11.19
N LEU A 150 -15.78 -25.08 -11.38
CA LEU A 150 -15.24 -23.72 -11.42
C LEU A 150 -14.66 -23.33 -10.07
N ASN A 151 -15.29 -23.75 -8.96
CA ASN A 151 -14.81 -23.46 -7.61
C ASN A 151 -13.41 -24.02 -7.33
N ARG A 152 -12.97 -25.07 -8.05
CA ARG A 152 -11.62 -25.64 -7.88
C ARG A 152 -10.53 -24.84 -8.59
N ILE A 153 -10.92 -24.00 -9.54
CA ILE A 153 -10.01 -23.25 -10.41
C ILE A 153 -10.24 -21.74 -10.31
N LEU A 154 -11.18 -21.29 -9.47
CA LEU A 154 -11.56 -19.89 -9.40
C LEU A 154 -10.41 -19.03 -8.89
N ASP A 155 -9.77 -19.42 -7.79
CA ASP A 155 -8.64 -18.69 -7.22
C ASP A 155 -7.48 -18.50 -8.22
N PRO A 156 -6.93 -19.57 -8.84
CA PRO A 156 -5.84 -19.40 -9.82
C PRO A 156 -6.29 -18.68 -11.09
N LEU A 157 -7.57 -18.77 -11.47
CA LEU A 157 -8.12 -18.02 -12.59
C LEU A 157 -8.17 -16.52 -12.28
N LEU A 158 -8.67 -16.13 -11.10
CA LEU A 158 -8.74 -14.74 -10.66
C LEU A 158 -7.35 -14.14 -10.51
N GLU A 159 -6.39 -14.88 -9.94
CA GLU A 159 -4.98 -14.46 -9.88
C GLU A 159 -4.43 -14.15 -11.29
N LYS A 160 -4.70 -15.02 -12.27
CA LYS A 160 -4.26 -14.81 -13.64
C LYS A 160 -4.94 -13.64 -14.34
N VAL A 161 -6.22 -13.41 -14.04
CA VAL A 161 -6.98 -12.25 -14.55
C VAL A 161 -6.36 -10.95 -14.04
N VAL A 162 -6.04 -10.87 -12.74
CA VAL A 162 -5.40 -9.69 -12.13
C VAL A 162 -4.02 -9.45 -12.76
N GLU A 163 -3.18 -10.48 -12.87
CA GLU A 163 -1.85 -10.36 -13.48
C GLU A 163 -1.94 -9.81 -14.92
N LEU A 164 -2.88 -10.34 -15.71
CA LEU A 164 -3.06 -9.91 -17.10
C LEU A 164 -3.61 -8.49 -17.19
N ALA A 165 -4.55 -8.11 -16.31
CA ALA A 165 -5.09 -6.76 -16.25
C ALA A 165 -4.00 -5.73 -15.94
N LEU A 166 -3.19 -5.98 -14.90
CA LEU A 166 -2.06 -5.10 -14.54
C LEU A 166 -1.04 -4.99 -15.68
N LYS A 167 -0.72 -6.11 -16.35
CA LYS A 167 0.18 -6.10 -17.50
C LYS A 167 -0.36 -5.26 -18.65
N LYS A 168 -1.66 -5.36 -18.95
CA LYS A 168 -2.30 -4.57 -20.01
C LYS A 168 -2.30 -3.07 -19.66
N MET A 169 -2.68 -2.73 -18.44
CA MET A 169 -2.62 -1.34 -17.97
C MET A 169 -1.20 -0.78 -18.08
N GLY A 170 -0.18 -1.58 -17.75
CA GLY A 170 1.20 -1.14 -17.92
C GLY A 170 1.69 -1.01 -19.36
N GLN A 171 1.12 -1.77 -20.31
CA GLN A 171 1.37 -1.56 -21.73
C GLN A 171 0.72 -0.28 -22.26
N GLU A 172 -0.41 0.10 -21.68
CA GLU A 172 -1.16 1.32 -22.02
C GLU A 172 -0.59 2.57 -21.32
N GLY A 173 0.40 2.41 -20.43
CA GLY A 173 1.02 3.51 -19.68
C GLY A 173 0.22 3.96 -18.46
N GLU A 174 -0.88 3.27 -18.15
CA GLU A 174 -1.80 3.55 -17.04
C GLU A 174 -1.33 2.91 -15.71
N TYR A 175 -0.28 2.08 -15.74
CA TYR A 175 0.23 1.40 -14.54
C TYR A 175 1.73 1.02 -14.61
N GLU A 176 2.52 1.42 -13.63
CA GLU A 176 3.92 0.96 -13.53
C GLU A 176 4.03 -0.26 -12.61
N LEU A 177 4.27 -1.45 -13.18
CA LEU A 177 4.44 -2.72 -12.44
C LEU A 177 5.52 -2.67 -11.33
N GLY A 178 6.52 -1.80 -11.47
CA GLY A 178 7.56 -1.59 -10.45
C GLY A 178 7.06 -0.87 -9.19
N GLN A 179 5.92 -0.19 -9.24
CA GLN A 179 5.28 0.47 -8.09
C GLN A 179 4.52 -0.54 -7.22
N TYR A 180 3.89 -1.56 -7.83
CA TYR A 180 3.22 -2.65 -7.11
C TYR A 180 4.16 -3.45 -6.19
N ARG A 181 5.35 -3.78 -6.70
CA ARG A 181 6.32 -4.63 -5.99
C ARG A 181 6.84 -3.95 -4.72
N ARG A 182 7.22 -2.67 -4.81
CA ARG A 182 7.62 -1.89 -3.62
C ARG A 182 6.50 -1.83 -2.57
N TRP A 183 5.25 -1.88 -3.02
CA TRP A 183 4.06 -1.77 -2.18
C TRP A 183 3.80 -2.99 -1.30
N VAL A 184 3.89 -4.19 -1.89
CA VAL A 184 3.69 -5.46 -1.16
C VAL A 184 4.85 -5.72 -0.19
N GLU A 185 6.03 -5.19 -0.50
CA GLU A 185 7.28 -5.46 0.21
C GLU A 185 7.57 -4.47 1.35
N GLU A 186 7.12 -3.21 1.25
CA GLU A 186 7.54 -2.14 2.17
C GLU A 186 6.44 -1.65 3.13
N ILE A 187 5.16 -1.94 2.88
CA ILE A 187 4.05 -1.35 3.64
C ILE A 187 2.97 -2.39 3.96
N ASP A 188 2.85 -2.72 5.25
CA ASP A 188 1.61 -3.31 5.77
C ASP A 188 0.50 -2.25 5.63
N MET A 189 -0.37 -2.48 4.65
CA MET A 189 -1.42 -1.55 4.25
C MET A 189 -2.47 -1.31 5.33
N ASP A 190 -2.71 -2.29 6.19
CA ASP A 190 -3.66 -2.14 7.29
C ASP A 190 -3.04 -1.30 8.40
N THR A 191 -1.77 -1.58 8.74
CA THR A 191 -0.99 -0.73 9.67
C THR A 191 -0.85 0.71 9.16
N PHE A 192 -0.60 0.91 7.86
CA PHE A 192 -0.53 2.24 7.24
C PHE A 192 -1.87 2.96 7.24
N ARG A 193 -2.98 2.26 6.95
CA ARG A 193 -4.35 2.81 7.02
C ARG A 193 -4.72 3.19 8.45
N ASP A 194 -4.33 2.39 9.43
CA ASP A 194 -4.56 2.68 10.85
C ASP A 194 -3.76 3.92 11.29
N TRP A 195 -2.49 4.03 10.87
CA TRP A 195 -1.69 5.24 11.10
C TRP A 195 -2.28 6.48 10.42
N ALA A 196 -2.70 6.37 9.16
CA ALA A 196 -3.23 7.48 8.37
C ALA A 196 -4.63 7.92 8.82
N SER A 197 -5.45 7.00 9.35
CA SER A 197 -6.76 7.29 9.95
C SER A 197 -6.66 7.84 11.37
N GLY A 198 -5.46 7.88 11.97
CA GLY A 198 -5.23 8.37 13.32
C GLY A 198 -5.71 7.39 14.40
N ILE A 199 -5.92 6.12 14.05
CA ILE A 199 -6.18 5.06 15.02
C ILE A 199 -4.88 4.82 15.78
N LYS A 200 -4.89 5.13 17.08
CA LYS A 200 -3.78 4.79 17.97
C LYS A 200 -3.75 3.28 18.17
N ILE A 201 -2.67 2.64 17.73
CA ILE A 201 -2.22 1.33 18.25
C ILE A 201 -1.59 1.56 19.63
#